data_AF-A0A8T2KNF0-F1
#
_entry.id   AF-A0A8T2KNF0-F1
#
_cell.length_a   1.000
_cell.length_b   1.000
_cell.length_c   1.000
_cell.angle_alpha   90.00
_cell.angle_beta   90.00
_cell.angle_gamma   90.00
#
_symmetry.space_group_name_H-M   'P 1'
#
loop_
_entity.id
_entity.type
_entity.pdbx_description
1 polymer ?
#
loop_
_entity_poly.entity_id
_entity_poly.type
_entity_poly.pdbx_seq_one_letter_code
_entity_poly.pdbx_strand_id
1 'polypeptide(L)'
;MSTPAKLRIIFDDHTVHKLLLPSGIPSSIQDLKLVIQSTFSIPDGFTLMYQDMEFGGQFFTLASIEDVQDMGSLKVVQVEPVIVNLSAVEEKDDNLPESDGLSFTSLASQDTILLSSSSDESPSYRSQPWPRQFEIPPFSFDTQLMLDAGNRAYHSNGTLLNNPKVTSSVLEKLAERIFQYTAYPTGIQVINVVEALVEKYPCLKEPGSFNGMYGWQQRIKYKMGNYRAKVRGLQIACPELEVNSSRKMTSSPKGLKRPKKAEVNYLPPLPLGETKETMEEERVVLLTEVKKTNNNKIIREKMEKTFPYRRLEVVNQMPAVPGVMERWPALFYESQVKEEFKRITTIHLDRTFLTKMDFYTPKLLTIFKSKGGTAGAKMKSVLESLSQQQIDSRDAVIRCLIHFLGESTEELIKDYQQDVSKDVIEQDIKNSVIKILVLGNAAEGAPPTDVIIVIDGTEVLGGCKTLTNACILLMGFVYSLNLSYPPKLKYTFEVFQKLLLELDDLKFSAKVDSLRRKLLM
;
A
#
# COMPACT_ATOMS: atom_id res chain seq x y z
N MET A 1 -2.95 -40.73 -42.02
CA MET A 1 -3.95 -41.06 -40.99
C MET A 1 -3.61 -40.23 -39.76
N SER A 2 -4.25 -39.09 -39.56
CA SER A 2 -3.94 -38.21 -38.42
C SER A 2 -4.36 -38.89 -37.12
N THR A 3 -3.46 -38.91 -36.14
CA THR A 3 -3.72 -39.46 -34.81
C THR A 3 -4.72 -38.57 -34.07
N PRO A 4 -5.80 -39.12 -33.48
CA PRO A 4 -6.76 -38.32 -32.74
C PRO A 4 -6.09 -37.68 -31.53
N ALA A 5 -6.41 -36.41 -31.27
CA ALA A 5 -5.83 -35.64 -30.17
C ALA A 5 -6.88 -35.22 -29.13
N LYS A 6 -6.46 -35.04 -27.89
CA LYS A 6 -7.30 -34.63 -26.76
C LYS A 6 -6.67 -33.42 -26.10
N LEU A 7 -7.44 -32.36 -25.90
CA LEU A 7 -6.96 -31.14 -25.26
C LEU A 7 -7.81 -30.81 -24.04
N ARG A 8 -7.17 -30.25 -23.00
CA ARG A 8 -7.85 -29.69 -21.84
C ARG A 8 -8.05 -28.19 -22.05
N ILE A 9 -9.29 -27.74 -22.19
CA ILE A 9 -9.65 -26.34 -22.43
C ILE A 9 -10.12 -25.71 -21.11
N ILE A 10 -9.53 -24.57 -20.74
CA ILE A 10 -9.77 -23.85 -19.48
C ILE A 10 -10.34 -22.47 -19.82
N PHE A 11 -11.52 -22.13 -19.32
CA PHE A 11 -12.14 -20.81 -19.53
C PHE A 11 -11.87 -19.86 -18.36
N ASP A 12 -11.97 -20.38 -17.15
CA ASP A 12 -11.68 -19.70 -15.89
C ASP A 12 -11.14 -20.72 -14.87
N ASP A 13 -10.89 -20.28 -13.62
CA ASP A 13 -10.29 -21.14 -12.60
C ASP A 13 -11.23 -22.27 -12.10
N HIS A 14 -12.49 -22.32 -12.56
CA HIS A 14 -13.50 -23.30 -12.16
C HIS A 14 -14.14 -24.07 -13.32
N THR A 15 -13.91 -23.66 -14.58
CA THR A 15 -14.58 -24.18 -15.77
C THR A 15 -13.55 -24.78 -16.74
N VAL A 16 -13.44 -26.12 -16.71
CA VAL A 16 -12.48 -26.88 -17.51
C VAL A 16 -13.20 -27.98 -18.28
N HIS A 17 -13.02 -27.99 -19.60
CA HIS A 17 -13.64 -28.95 -20.50
C HIS A 17 -12.61 -29.76 -21.29
N LYS A 18 -13.02 -30.93 -21.75
CA LYS A 18 -12.20 -31.79 -22.60
C LYS A 18 -12.64 -31.63 -24.05
N LEU A 19 -11.71 -31.23 -24.92
CA LEU A 19 -11.92 -31.16 -26.36
C LEU A 19 -11.33 -32.41 -27.03
N LEU A 20 -12.11 -33.04 -27.89
CA LEU A 20 -11.68 -34.18 -28.70
C LEU A 20 -11.53 -33.71 -30.15
N LEU A 21 -10.37 -34.01 -30.74
CA LEU A 21 -10.05 -33.68 -32.14
C LEU A 21 -9.88 -35.00 -32.91
N PRO A 22 -10.96 -35.49 -33.57
CA PRO A 22 -10.95 -36.81 -34.23
C PRO A 22 -9.92 -36.92 -35.35
N SER A 23 -9.63 -35.79 -36.02
CA SER A 23 -8.69 -35.68 -37.12
C SER A 23 -7.30 -35.20 -36.69
N GLY A 24 -7.00 -35.19 -35.39
CA GLY A 24 -5.75 -34.66 -34.82
C GLY A 24 -5.73 -33.14 -34.67
N ILE A 25 -4.60 -32.59 -34.22
CA ILE A 25 -4.43 -31.14 -34.01
C ILE A 25 -4.46 -30.44 -35.38
N PRO A 26 -5.29 -29.40 -35.57
CA PRO A 26 -5.34 -28.63 -36.82
C PRO A 26 -3.98 -28.04 -37.18
N SER A 27 -3.75 -27.79 -38.48
CA SER A 27 -2.49 -27.23 -38.97
C SER A 27 -2.35 -25.71 -38.78
N SER A 28 -3.39 -25.02 -38.31
CA SER A 28 -3.34 -23.58 -38.03
C SER A 28 -4.06 -23.23 -36.71
N ILE A 29 -3.58 -22.16 -36.06
CA ILE A 29 -4.19 -21.63 -34.83
C ILE A 29 -5.61 -21.13 -35.12
N GLN A 30 -5.86 -20.58 -36.31
CA GLN A 30 -7.17 -20.07 -36.68
C GLN A 30 -8.19 -21.19 -36.79
N ASP A 31 -7.83 -22.34 -37.38
CA ASP A 31 -8.69 -23.51 -37.45
C ASP A 31 -8.97 -24.08 -36.07
N LEU A 32 -7.97 -24.11 -35.19
CA LEU A 32 -8.15 -24.53 -33.79
C LEU A 32 -9.11 -23.60 -33.03
N LYS A 33 -9.03 -22.28 -33.26
CA LYS A 33 -9.98 -21.31 -32.68
C LYS A 33 -11.40 -21.55 -33.20
N LEU A 34 -11.59 -21.80 -34.49
CA LEU A 34 -12.89 -22.11 -35.08
C LEU A 34 -13.50 -23.41 -34.50
N VAL A 35 -12.68 -24.43 -34.28
CA VAL A 35 -13.12 -25.68 -33.64
C VAL A 35 -13.55 -25.44 -32.19
N ILE A 36 -12.79 -24.65 -31.43
CA ILE A 36 -13.12 -24.29 -30.05
C ILE A 36 -14.40 -23.43 -29.99
N GLN A 37 -14.56 -22.48 -30.91
CA GLN A 37 -15.77 -21.66 -31.07
C GLN A 37 -17.00 -22.50 -31.33
N SER A 38 -16.94 -23.36 -32.34
CA SER A 38 -18.06 -24.23 -32.74
C SER A 38 -18.40 -25.28 -31.68
N THR A 39 -17.41 -25.79 -30.94
CA THR A 39 -17.64 -26.81 -29.91
C THR A 39 -18.24 -26.24 -28.62
N PHE A 40 -17.83 -25.03 -28.22
CA PHE A 40 -18.19 -24.46 -26.92
C PHE A 40 -19.05 -23.19 -27.03
N SER A 41 -19.47 -22.79 -28.23
CA SER A 41 -20.34 -21.62 -28.50
C SER A 41 -19.83 -20.31 -27.87
N ILE A 42 -18.53 -20.04 -28.00
CA ILE A 42 -17.87 -18.86 -27.40
C ILE A 42 -17.92 -17.67 -28.36
N PRO A 43 -18.11 -16.42 -27.87
CA PRO A 43 -18.05 -15.21 -28.70
C PRO A 43 -16.73 -15.05 -29.46
N ASP A 44 -16.77 -14.38 -30.61
CA ASP A 44 -15.57 -13.97 -31.35
C ASP A 44 -14.71 -13.00 -30.54
N GLY A 45 -13.39 -13.06 -30.74
CA GLY A 45 -12.44 -12.15 -30.08
C GLY A 45 -11.76 -12.71 -28.83
N PHE A 46 -11.42 -14.00 -28.80
CA PHE A 46 -10.56 -14.57 -27.76
C PHE A 46 -9.17 -14.94 -28.25
N THR A 47 -8.26 -15.02 -27.28
CA THR A 47 -6.89 -15.52 -27.46
C THR A 47 -6.73 -16.85 -26.74
N LEU A 48 -5.82 -17.68 -27.25
CA LEU A 48 -5.48 -18.97 -26.66
C LEU A 48 -4.12 -18.85 -25.99
N MET A 49 -3.98 -19.48 -24.83
CA MET A 49 -2.71 -19.66 -24.14
C MET A 49 -2.44 -21.14 -23.94
N TYR A 50 -1.21 -21.62 -24.14
CA TYR A 50 -0.84 -23.01 -23.84
C TYR A 50 -0.07 -23.10 -22.53
N GLN A 51 -0.16 -24.26 -21.88
CA GLN A 51 0.58 -24.55 -20.66
C GLN A 51 1.95 -25.11 -21.00
N ASP A 52 3.01 -24.43 -20.56
CA ASP A 52 4.39 -24.85 -20.80
C ASP A 52 4.97 -25.57 -19.57
N MET A 53 5.47 -26.79 -19.77
CA MET A 53 6.00 -27.63 -18.69
C MET A 53 7.45 -27.29 -18.32
N GLU A 54 8.23 -26.70 -19.24
CA GLU A 54 9.62 -26.31 -18.98
C GLU A 54 9.67 -25.05 -18.09
N PHE A 55 8.65 -24.20 -18.16
CA PHE A 55 8.49 -23.02 -17.31
C PHE A 55 7.62 -23.25 -16.07
N GLY A 56 7.56 -24.50 -15.58
CA GLY A 56 6.88 -24.83 -14.32
C GLY A 56 5.35 -24.78 -14.40
N GLY A 57 4.76 -25.04 -15.58
CA GLY A 57 3.31 -25.13 -15.78
C GLY A 57 2.62 -23.77 -15.93
N GLN A 58 3.35 -22.71 -16.27
CA GLN A 58 2.79 -21.38 -16.55
C GLN A 58 2.14 -21.35 -17.94
N PHE A 59 1.17 -20.44 -18.13
CA PHE A 59 0.47 -20.26 -19.40
C PHE A 59 1.11 -19.15 -20.22
N PHE A 60 1.36 -19.42 -21.51
CA PHE A 60 1.92 -18.48 -22.48
C PHE A 60 0.98 -18.30 -23.66
N THR A 61 0.96 -17.12 -24.28
CA THR A 61 0.14 -16.87 -25.47
C THR A 61 0.56 -17.81 -26.60
N LEU A 62 -0.42 -18.51 -27.18
CA LEU A 62 -0.19 -19.44 -28.27
C LEU A 62 0.12 -18.65 -29.55
N ALA A 63 1.38 -18.71 -29.99
CA ALA A 63 1.88 -18.02 -31.17
C ALA A 63 2.21 -18.99 -32.32
N SER A 64 2.58 -20.24 -32.01
CA SER A 64 2.74 -21.32 -32.99
C SER A 64 1.78 -22.47 -32.66
N ILE A 65 1.29 -23.17 -33.69
CA ILE A 65 0.46 -24.37 -33.51
C ILE A 65 1.29 -25.57 -33.02
N GLU A 66 2.61 -25.53 -33.25
CA GLU A 66 3.58 -26.56 -32.84
C GLU A 66 3.69 -26.67 -31.31
N ASP A 67 3.34 -25.61 -30.59
CA ASP A 67 3.32 -25.57 -29.12
C ASP A 67 2.11 -26.34 -28.54
N VAL A 68 1.15 -26.74 -29.38
CA VAL A 68 -0.01 -27.55 -28.97
C VAL A 68 0.33 -29.03 -29.11
N GLN A 69 0.36 -29.72 -27.97
CA GLN A 69 0.63 -31.17 -27.92
C GLN A 69 -0.62 -31.95 -27.50
N ASP A 70 -0.68 -33.23 -27.85
CA ASP A 70 -1.72 -34.13 -27.35
C ASP A 70 -1.70 -34.19 -25.81
N MET A 71 -2.88 -34.20 -25.20
CA MET A 71 -3.09 -34.07 -23.75
C MET A 71 -2.61 -32.74 -23.14
N GLY A 72 -2.26 -31.76 -23.98
CA GLY A 72 -1.91 -30.40 -23.57
C GLY A 72 -3.09 -29.60 -23.02
N SER A 73 -2.78 -28.49 -22.35
CA SER A 73 -3.77 -27.59 -21.75
C SER A 73 -3.78 -26.23 -22.44
N LEU A 74 -4.96 -25.77 -22.85
CA LEU A 74 -5.17 -24.46 -23.43
C LEU A 74 -6.11 -23.63 -22.56
N LYS A 75 -5.77 -22.37 -22.33
CA LYS A 75 -6.61 -21.39 -21.63
C LYS A 75 -7.18 -20.38 -22.64
N VAL A 76 -8.49 -20.17 -22.59
CA VAL A 76 -9.22 -19.21 -23.43
C VAL A 76 -9.34 -17.89 -22.67
N VAL A 77 -8.96 -16.77 -23.29
CA VAL A 77 -9.02 -15.44 -22.69
C VAL A 77 -9.79 -14.49 -23.62
N GLN A 78 -10.94 -13.98 -23.16
CA GLN A 78 -11.78 -13.01 -23.90
C GLN A 78 -11.13 -11.62 -23.91
N VAL A 79 -11.25 -10.91 -25.04
CA VAL A 79 -10.80 -9.52 -25.21
C VAL A 79 -12.04 -8.61 -25.21
N GLU A 80 -12.20 -7.74 -24.20
CA GLU A 80 -13.29 -6.75 -24.17
C GLU A 80 -12.96 -5.49 -25.00
N PRO A 81 -13.90 -4.96 -25.81
CA PRO A 81 -13.69 -3.71 -26.54
C PRO A 81 -13.96 -2.47 -25.66
N VAL A 82 -13.08 -1.48 -25.75
CA VAL A 82 -13.20 -0.18 -25.05
C VAL A 82 -14.08 0.77 -25.87
N ILE A 83 -15.20 1.24 -25.29
CA ILE A 83 -16.05 2.29 -25.86
C ILE A 83 -15.64 3.64 -25.24
N VAL A 84 -15.29 4.62 -26.07
CA VAL A 84 -14.88 5.97 -25.66
C VAL A 84 -16.04 6.93 -25.95
N ASN A 85 -16.67 7.49 -24.91
CA ASN A 85 -17.64 8.58 -25.07
C ASN A 85 -16.93 9.92 -24.86
N LEU A 86 -16.91 10.76 -25.90
CA LEU A 86 -16.42 12.13 -25.88
C LEU A 86 -17.61 13.09 -25.71
N SER A 87 -17.67 13.81 -24.60
CA SER A 87 -18.56 14.97 -24.43
C SER A 87 -17.72 16.25 -24.44
N ALA A 88 -18.00 17.13 -25.40
CA ALA A 88 -17.37 18.44 -25.53
C ALA A 88 -17.85 19.39 -24.42
N VAL A 89 -16.93 20.17 -23.86
CA VAL A 89 -17.21 21.26 -22.91
C VAL A 89 -16.95 22.57 -23.64
N GLU A 90 -17.99 23.40 -23.76
CA GLU A 90 -17.89 24.77 -24.24
C GLU A 90 -17.40 25.70 -23.11
N GLU A 91 -16.46 26.57 -23.46
CA GLU A 91 -15.88 27.59 -22.59
C GLU A 91 -16.87 28.73 -22.32
N LYS A 92 -16.88 29.24 -21.08
CA LYS A 92 -17.49 30.52 -20.74
C LYS A 92 -16.52 31.37 -19.92
N ASP A 93 -16.19 32.51 -20.49
CA ASP A 93 -15.56 33.68 -19.86
C ASP A 93 -16.38 34.17 -18.66
N ASP A 94 -15.70 34.56 -17.58
CA ASP A 94 -16.20 35.57 -16.65
C ASP A 94 -15.03 36.39 -16.05
N ASN A 95 -15.10 37.70 -16.29
CA ASN A 95 -14.23 38.74 -15.76
C ASN A 95 -14.51 39.03 -14.28
N LEU A 96 -13.45 39.28 -13.50
CA LEU A 96 -13.51 40.03 -12.22
C LEU A 96 -12.34 41.02 -12.13
N PRO A 97 -12.52 42.20 -11.50
CA PRO A 97 -11.58 43.32 -11.55
C PRO A 97 -10.53 43.34 -10.43
N GLU A 98 -9.49 44.15 -10.69
CA GLU A 98 -8.27 44.42 -9.94
C GLU A 98 -8.46 44.96 -8.50
N SER A 99 -7.48 44.67 -7.65
CA SER A 99 -7.03 45.56 -6.58
C SER A 99 -5.59 45.21 -6.15
N ASP A 100 -4.66 46.05 -6.60
CA ASP A 100 -3.48 46.59 -5.91
C ASP A 100 -2.66 45.74 -4.91
N GLY A 101 -1.35 45.68 -5.20
CA GLY A 101 -0.40 46.26 -4.24
C GLY A 101 0.87 45.44 -3.94
N LEU A 102 1.95 45.83 -4.65
CA LEU A 102 3.35 45.86 -4.22
C LEU A 102 4.26 44.67 -4.61
N SER A 103 4.88 44.86 -5.77
CA SER A 103 6.18 44.33 -6.13
C SER A 103 7.30 45.13 -5.46
N PHE A 104 8.36 44.45 -5.00
CA PHE A 104 9.71 45.01 -4.94
C PHE A 104 10.63 44.13 -5.77
N THR A 105 10.99 44.62 -6.95
CA THR A 105 12.12 44.15 -7.74
C THR A 105 13.36 44.96 -7.36
N SER A 106 14.52 44.30 -7.33
CA SER A 106 15.82 44.95 -7.51
C SER A 106 16.82 43.91 -7.99
N LEU A 107 17.36 44.16 -9.19
CA LEU A 107 18.32 43.37 -9.96
C LEU A 107 19.78 43.62 -9.53
N ALA A 108 20.63 42.63 -9.86
CA ALA A 108 22.10 42.63 -10.05
C ALA A 108 22.97 42.76 -8.79
N SER A 109 24.09 42.05 -8.61
CA SER A 109 25.12 41.62 -9.55
C SER A 109 25.96 40.42 -9.01
N GLN A 110 26.90 39.96 -9.82
CA GLN A 110 27.60 38.67 -9.90
C GLN A 110 28.59 38.26 -8.76
N ASP A 111 28.78 36.93 -8.68
CA ASP A 111 29.94 36.11 -8.28
C ASP A 111 30.60 36.30 -6.91
N THR A 112 30.52 35.27 -6.04
CA THR A 112 31.62 34.34 -5.67
C THR A 112 31.15 33.37 -4.58
N ILE A 113 31.60 32.12 -4.69
CA ILE A 113 31.42 30.95 -3.82
C ILE A 113 31.35 31.29 -2.31
N LEU A 114 30.22 30.99 -1.67
CA LEU A 114 30.17 30.63 -0.26
C LEU A 114 29.18 29.48 -0.07
N LEU A 115 29.73 28.36 0.39
CA LEU A 115 29.03 27.21 0.92
C LEU A 115 27.94 27.67 1.89
N SER A 116 26.69 27.65 1.46
CA SER A 116 25.55 27.73 2.36
C SER A 116 25.45 26.40 3.11
N SER A 117 26.14 26.33 4.25
CA SER A 117 25.76 25.45 5.35
C SER A 117 24.42 25.94 5.90
N SER A 118 23.32 25.56 5.23
CA SER A 118 21.99 25.68 5.80
C SER A 118 21.80 24.54 6.79
N SER A 119 21.80 24.88 8.07
CA SER A 119 21.32 24.08 9.18
C SER A 119 19.80 23.85 9.09
N ASP A 120 19.38 23.17 8.02
CA ASP A 120 18.11 22.46 7.89
C ASP A 120 18.49 21.02 7.55
N GLU A 121 19.00 20.28 8.55
CA GLU A 121 19.16 18.83 8.41
C GLU A 121 17.76 18.21 8.32
N SER A 122 17.26 18.15 7.10
CA SER A 122 16.11 17.31 6.76
C SER A 122 16.40 15.91 7.29
N PRO A 123 15.43 15.22 7.91
CA PRO A 123 15.65 13.88 8.45
C PRO A 123 16.32 12.99 7.40
N SER A 124 17.23 12.11 7.82
CA SER A 124 17.94 11.17 6.93
C SER A 124 17.04 10.14 6.23
N TYR A 125 15.72 10.26 6.43
CA TYR A 125 14.67 9.37 5.97
C TYR A 125 13.57 10.15 5.24
N ARG A 126 12.73 9.43 4.50
CA ARG A 126 11.77 10.03 3.56
C ARG A 126 10.69 10.82 4.30
N SER A 127 10.27 11.93 3.72
CA SER A 127 9.28 12.84 4.29
C SER A 127 7.90 12.78 3.63
N GLN A 128 7.77 12.09 2.49
CA GLN A 128 6.53 12.02 1.72
C GLN A 128 6.12 10.58 1.38
N PRO A 129 4.81 10.28 1.34
CA PRO A 129 4.30 8.99 0.88
C PRO A 129 4.30 8.93 -0.65
N TRP A 130 3.96 7.77 -1.20
CA TRP A 130 3.69 7.66 -2.63
C TRP A 130 2.57 8.64 -3.04
N PRO A 131 2.75 9.44 -4.10
CA PRO A 131 1.76 10.44 -4.48
C PRO A 131 0.54 9.78 -5.16
N ARG A 132 -0.64 10.39 -5.02
CA ARG A 132 -1.85 9.92 -5.73
C ARG A 132 -1.72 10.05 -7.24
N GLN A 133 -1.10 11.13 -7.70
CA GLN A 133 -0.74 11.37 -9.09
C GLN A 133 0.77 11.54 -9.16
N PHE A 134 1.44 10.71 -9.94
CA PHE A 134 2.89 10.76 -10.06
C PHE A 134 3.29 11.92 -10.99
N GLU A 135 4.04 12.88 -10.46
CA GLU A 135 4.54 14.00 -11.25
C GLU A 135 5.86 13.65 -11.96
N ILE A 136 5.88 13.82 -13.28
CA ILE A 136 7.08 13.56 -14.08
C ILE A 136 8.11 14.67 -13.85
N PRO A 137 9.31 14.35 -13.33
CA PRO A 137 10.35 15.33 -13.04
C PRO A 137 10.83 16.03 -14.33
N PRO A 138 11.37 17.24 -14.23
CA PRO A 138 12.00 17.89 -15.37
C PRO A 138 13.22 17.08 -15.83
N PHE A 139 13.40 16.97 -17.15
CA PHE A 139 14.56 16.34 -17.75
C PHE A 139 15.66 17.36 -18.06
N SER A 140 16.85 16.89 -18.48
CA SER A 140 17.89 17.79 -18.99
C SER A 140 17.38 18.58 -20.20
N PHE A 141 17.94 19.78 -20.41
CA PHE A 141 17.53 20.68 -21.50
C PHE A 141 17.42 19.96 -22.86
N ASP A 142 18.45 19.22 -23.25
CA ASP A 142 18.48 18.48 -24.52
C ASP A 142 17.39 17.39 -24.59
N THR A 143 17.17 16.67 -23.48
CA THR A 143 16.14 15.62 -23.41
C THR A 143 14.76 16.26 -23.51
N GLN A 144 14.53 17.37 -22.82
CA GLN A 144 13.26 18.08 -22.84
C GLN A 144 12.95 18.62 -24.24
N LEU A 145 13.93 19.24 -24.89
CA LEU A 145 13.78 19.75 -26.25
C LEU A 145 13.39 18.65 -27.25
N MET A 146 14.03 17.48 -27.15
CA MET A 146 13.70 16.33 -27.99
C MET A 146 12.30 15.75 -27.70
N LEU A 147 11.91 15.69 -26.42
CA LEU A 147 10.56 15.25 -26.02
C LEU A 147 9.48 16.21 -26.53
N ASP A 148 9.72 17.51 -26.44
CA ASP A 148 8.77 18.52 -26.91
C ASP A 148 8.65 18.50 -28.44
N ALA A 149 9.77 18.35 -29.15
CA ALA A 149 9.77 18.15 -30.59
C ALA A 149 9.05 16.87 -31.01
N GLY A 150 9.29 15.77 -30.28
CA GLY A 150 8.59 14.49 -30.48
C GLY A 150 7.09 14.60 -30.24
N ASN A 151 6.66 15.29 -29.18
CA ASN A 151 5.25 15.56 -28.91
C ASN A 151 4.61 16.39 -30.02
N ARG A 152 5.27 17.45 -30.52
CA ARG A 152 4.75 18.23 -31.65
C ARG A 152 4.58 17.35 -32.89
N ALA A 153 5.56 16.51 -33.21
CA ALA A 153 5.46 15.56 -34.31
C ALA A 153 4.28 14.59 -34.11
N TYR A 154 4.15 13.99 -32.92
CA TYR A 154 3.04 13.10 -32.58
C TYR A 154 1.66 13.74 -32.78
N HIS A 155 1.46 14.97 -32.31
CA HIS A 155 0.18 15.66 -32.51
C HIS A 155 -0.07 16.04 -33.98
N SER A 156 0.99 16.29 -34.75
CA SER A 156 0.85 16.67 -36.17
C SER A 156 0.53 15.49 -37.09
N ASN A 157 1.13 14.32 -36.87
CA ASN A 157 1.04 13.19 -37.82
C ASN A 157 1.12 11.80 -37.15
N GLY A 158 1.04 11.72 -35.82
CA GLY A 158 1.11 10.47 -35.07
C GLY A 158 2.52 9.87 -34.94
N THR A 159 3.58 10.59 -35.35
CA THR A 159 4.96 10.07 -35.30
C THR A 159 5.40 9.81 -33.86
N LEU A 160 5.92 8.60 -33.61
CA LEU A 160 6.47 8.19 -32.32
C LEU A 160 7.96 8.50 -32.24
N LEU A 161 8.42 8.86 -31.04
CA LEU A 161 9.83 9.13 -30.76
C LEU A 161 10.52 7.85 -30.27
N ASN A 162 11.40 7.29 -31.11
CA ASN A 162 12.25 6.17 -30.73
C ASN A 162 13.73 6.59 -30.74
N ASN A 163 14.23 7.05 -29.59
CA ASN A 163 15.63 7.44 -29.42
C ASN A 163 16.22 6.82 -28.14
N PRO A 164 17.14 5.84 -28.25
CA PRO A 164 17.73 5.15 -27.09
C PRO A 164 18.40 6.08 -26.06
N LYS A 165 19.00 7.20 -26.51
CA LYS A 165 19.63 8.17 -25.60
C LYS A 165 18.59 8.90 -24.75
N VAL A 166 17.49 9.33 -25.37
CA VAL A 166 16.34 9.94 -24.68
C VAL A 166 15.73 8.95 -23.71
N THR A 167 15.49 7.71 -24.15
CA THR A 167 14.95 6.64 -23.30
C THR A 167 15.81 6.41 -22.07
N SER A 168 17.14 6.30 -22.21
CA SER A 168 18.05 6.10 -21.08
C SER A 168 18.03 7.28 -20.10
N SER A 169 18.03 8.51 -20.61
CA SER A 169 17.96 9.76 -19.82
C SER A 169 16.67 9.83 -19.00
N VAL A 170 15.53 9.58 -19.64
CA VAL A 170 14.21 9.52 -18.99
C VAL A 170 14.18 8.46 -17.90
N LEU A 171 14.68 7.25 -18.18
CA LEU A 171 14.72 6.16 -17.21
C LEU A 171 15.59 6.48 -15.99
N GLU A 172 16.74 7.15 -16.16
CA GLU A 172 17.58 7.56 -15.01
C GLU A 172 16.84 8.55 -14.12
N LYS A 173 16.24 9.60 -14.70
CA LYS A 173 15.49 10.60 -13.92
C LYS A 173 14.25 10.04 -13.25
N LEU A 174 13.52 9.15 -13.91
CA LEU A 174 12.39 8.45 -13.29
C LEU A 174 12.86 7.54 -12.16
N ALA A 175 13.99 6.82 -12.33
CA ALA A 175 14.51 5.97 -11.27
C ALA A 175 14.92 6.77 -10.04
N GLU A 176 15.63 7.90 -10.21
CA GLU A 176 15.94 8.83 -9.12
C GLU A 176 14.67 9.28 -8.39
N ARG A 177 13.64 9.71 -9.14
CA ARG A 177 12.38 10.21 -8.58
C ARG A 177 11.58 9.13 -7.86
N ILE A 178 11.41 7.95 -8.46
CA ILE A 178 10.75 6.80 -7.82
C ILE A 178 11.50 6.42 -6.54
N PHE A 179 12.83 6.40 -6.59
CA PHE A 179 13.66 6.04 -5.46
C PHE A 179 13.56 7.01 -4.29
N GLN A 180 12.99 8.22 -4.45
CA GLN A 180 12.65 9.13 -3.34
C GLN A 180 11.41 8.69 -2.56
N TYR A 181 10.57 7.84 -3.14
CA TYR A 181 9.38 7.28 -2.49
C TYR A 181 9.59 5.85 -2.00
N THR A 182 10.23 5.00 -2.81
CA THR A 182 10.47 3.60 -2.46
C THR A 182 11.62 2.99 -3.25
N ALA A 183 12.44 2.15 -2.61
CA ALA A 183 13.45 1.38 -3.33
C ALA A 183 12.86 0.21 -4.14
N TYR A 184 11.66 -0.26 -3.77
CA TYR A 184 11.02 -1.45 -4.34
C TYR A 184 9.58 -1.13 -4.80
N PRO A 185 9.41 -0.37 -5.89
CA PRO A 185 8.08 -0.04 -6.38
C PRO A 185 7.31 -1.30 -6.77
N THR A 186 6.02 -1.32 -6.45
CA THR A 186 5.09 -2.39 -6.84
C THR A 186 4.79 -2.30 -8.33
N GLY A 187 4.24 -3.38 -8.91
CA GLY A 187 3.82 -3.36 -10.31
C GLY A 187 2.80 -2.25 -10.62
N ILE A 188 1.94 -1.91 -9.65
CA ILE A 188 0.90 -0.89 -9.79
C ILE A 188 1.51 0.50 -9.74
N GLN A 189 2.46 0.74 -8.83
CA GLN A 189 3.22 1.99 -8.79
C GLN A 189 4.01 2.20 -10.09
N VAL A 190 4.59 1.15 -10.66
CA VAL A 190 5.26 1.23 -11.98
C VAL A 190 4.25 1.59 -13.08
N ILE A 191 3.06 1.00 -13.09
CA ILE A 191 2.01 1.35 -14.05
C ILE A 191 1.64 2.83 -13.92
N ASN A 192 1.41 3.31 -12.70
CA ASN A 192 1.07 4.71 -12.42
C ASN A 192 2.13 5.70 -12.93
N VAL A 193 3.42 5.36 -12.80
CA VAL A 193 4.51 6.18 -13.38
C VAL A 193 4.45 6.20 -14.91
N VAL A 194 4.20 5.05 -15.53
CA VAL A 194 4.14 4.94 -17.00
C VAL A 194 2.93 5.68 -17.55
N GLU A 195 1.78 5.59 -16.89
CA GLU A 195 0.58 6.34 -17.24
C GLU A 195 0.86 7.84 -17.23
N ALA A 196 1.43 8.37 -16.14
CA ALA A 196 1.80 9.78 -16.04
C ALA A 196 2.84 10.19 -17.10
N LEU A 197 3.79 9.30 -17.44
CA LEU A 197 4.81 9.56 -18.46
C LEU A 197 4.19 9.69 -19.84
N VAL A 198 3.31 8.75 -20.21
CA VAL A 198 2.67 8.69 -21.53
C VAL A 198 1.58 9.75 -21.68
N GLU A 199 0.91 10.12 -20.59
CA GLU A 199 -0.01 11.26 -20.56
C GLU A 199 0.72 12.57 -20.88
N LYS A 200 1.89 12.80 -20.24
CA LYS A 200 2.70 14.00 -20.48
C LYS A 200 3.45 13.97 -21.82
N TYR A 201 3.92 12.80 -22.24
CA TYR A 201 4.67 12.62 -23.49
C TYR A 201 4.09 11.48 -24.35
N PRO A 202 2.95 11.72 -25.04
CA PRO A 202 2.33 10.71 -25.89
C PRO A 202 3.22 10.17 -27.01
N CYS A 203 4.23 10.96 -27.44
CA CYS A 203 5.21 10.52 -28.43
C CYS A 203 6.05 9.31 -28.00
N LEU A 204 6.11 8.99 -26.70
CA LEU A 204 6.87 7.87 -26.16
C LEU A 204 6.11 6.53 -26.19
N LYS A 205 4.85 6.50 -26.66
CA LYS A 205 4.10 5.24 -26.81
C LYS A 205 4.84 4.27 -27.73
N GLU A 206 4.80 2.99 -27.41
CA GLU A 206 5.51 1.97 -28.19
C GLU A 206 4.59 1.24 -29.19
N PRO A 207 5.00 1.13 -30.46
CA PRO A 207 4.23 0.38 -31.44
C PRO A 207 4.25 -1.12 -31.09
N GLY A 208 3.10 -1.80 -31.22
CA GLY A 208 2.98 -3.24 -30.98
C GLY A 208 2.71 -3.66 -29.52
N SER A 209 2.67 -2.72 -28.56
CA SER A 209 2.16 -2.98 -27.22
C SER A 209 0.65 -2.72 -27.18
N PHE A 210 -0.15 -3.62 -26.57
CA PHE A 210 -1.62 -3.51 -26.47
C PHE A 210 -2.12 -2.14 -25.98
N ASN A 211 -1.35 -1.46 -25.12
CA ASN A 211 -1.66 -0.12 -24.61
C ASN A 211 -0.54 0.91 -24.87
N GLY A 212 0.49 0.56 -25.66
CA GLY A 212 1.66 1.41 -25.90
C GLY A 212 2.57 1.64 -24.69
N MET A 213 2.31 0.98 -23.55
CA MET A 213 2.95 1.26 -22.25
C MET A 213 3.76 0.08 -21.70
N TYR A 214 3.51 -1.15 -22.17
CA TYR A 214 4.07 -2.35 -21.53
C TYR A 214 5.61 -2.38 -21.52
N GLY A 215 6.29 -2.00 -22.61
CA GLY A 215 7.75 -2.04 -22.63
C GLY A 215 8.37 -0.97 -21.72
N TRP A 216 7.74 0.19 -21.54
CA TRP A 216 8.11 1.15 -20.50
C TRP A 216 7.98 0.57 -19.09
N GLN A 217 6.90 -0.17 -18.80
CA GLN A 217 6.75 -0.84 -17.50
C GLN A 217 7.90 -1.81 -17.22
N GLN A 218 8.31 -2.60 -18.22
CA GLN A 218 9.44 -3.51 -18.05
C GLN A 218 10.77 -2.76 -17.90
N ARG A 219 11.02 -1.75 -18.74
CA ARG A 219 12.24 -0.92 -18.65
C ARG A 219 12.38 -0.26 -17.29
N ILE A 220 11.31 0.29 -16.72
CA ILE A 220 11.34 0.88 -15.37
C ILE A 220 11.64 -0.20 -14.31
N LYS A 221 11.00 -1.38 -14.38
CA LYS A 221 11.30 -2.49 -13.45
C LYS A 221 12.79 -2.88 -13.48
N TYR A 222 13.34 -3.08 -14.68
CA TYR A 222 14.77 -3.38 -14.85
C TYR A 222 15.66 -2.23 -14.37
N LYS A 223 15.31 -0.99 -14.73
CA LYS A 223 16.06 0.20 -14.33
C LYS A 223 16.12 0.35 -12.81
N MET A 224 15.02 0.13 -12.10
CA MET A 224 14.99 0.15 -10.64
C MET A 224 15.87 -0.95 -10.03
N GLY A 225 15.97 -2.12 -10.67
CA GLY A 225 16.94 -3.16 -10.31
C GLY A 225 18.39 -2.67 -10.40
N ASN A 226 18.74 -2.06 -11.53
CA ASN A 226 20.08 -1.52 -11.79
C ASN A 226 20.39 -0.34 -10.85
N TYR A 227 19.41 0.54 -10.61
CA TYR A 227 19.55 1.68 -9.72
C TYR A 227 19.84 1.24 -8.28
N ARG A 228 19.13 0.22 -7.76
CA ARG A 228 19.46 -0.37 -6.46
C ARG A 228 20.89 -0.93 -6.42
N ALA A 229 21.35 -1.60 -7.48
CA ALA A 229 22.73 -2.10 -7.55
C ALA A 229 23.76 -0.97 -7.56
N LYS A 230 23.50 0.12 -8.30
CA LYS A 230 24.30 1.35 -8.31
C LYS A 230 24.40 1.94 -6.90
N VAL A 231 23.28 2.14 -6.21
CA VAL A 231 23.26 2.71 -4.85
C VAL A 231 24.04 1.85 -3.85
N ARG A 232 23.93 0.50 -3.92
CA ARG A 232 24.75 -0.39 -3.08
C ARG A 232 26.26 -0.20 -3.30
N GLY A 233 26.67 0.15 -4.52
CA GLY A 233 28.06 0.40 -4.87
C GLY A 233 28.63 1.72 -4.36
N LEU A 234 27.77 2.68 -3.98
CA LEU A 234 28.18 4.02 -3.55
C LEU A 234 28.67 4.09 -2.09
N GLN A 235 28.81 2.95 -1.39
CA GLN A 235 29.16 2.87 0.04
C GLN A 235 28.21 3.64 0.98
N ILE A 236 27.04 4.07 0.49
CA ILE A 236 25.99 4.66 1.31
C ILE A 236 25.29 3.51 2.04
N ALA A 237 25.31 3.53 3.38
CA ALA A 237 24.56 2.57 4.18
C ALA A 237 23.07 2.76 3.91
N CYS A 238 22.44 1.81 3.21
CA CYS A 238 21.00 1.78 2.97
C CYS A 238 20.44 0.42 3.38
N PRO A 239 20.05 0.24 4.66
CA PRO A 239 19.58 -1.04 5.17
C PRO A 239 18.36 -1.59 4.41
N GLU A 240 17.49 -0.73 3.87
CA GLU A 240 16.38 -1.12 2.99
C GLU A 240 16.85 -1.96 1.77
N LEU A 241 18.08 -1.77 1.28
CA LEU A 241 18.58 -2.50 0.10
C LEU A 241 19.08 -3.91 0.40
N GLU A 242 19.17 -4.28 1.68
CA GLU A 242 19.54 -5.62 2.15
C GLU A 242 18.34 -6.58 2.25
N VAL A 243 17.13 -6.04 2.06
CA VAL A 243 15.87 -6.80 2.01
C VAL A 243 15.92 -7.87 0.91
N ASN A 244 15.59 -9.13 1.25
CA ASN A 244 15.76 -10.33 0.42
C ASN A 244 17.21 -10.72 0.06
N SER A 245 18.24 -10.16 0.71
CA SER A 245 19.62 -10.63 0.52
C SER A 245 19.84 -11.94 1.28
N SER A 246 19.71 -13.07 0.57
CA SER A 246 19.70 -14.39 1.23
C SER A 246 21.08 -15.03 1.45
N ARG A 247 22.24 -14.37 1.22
CA ARG A 247 23.47 -15.14 0.93
C ARG A 247 24.84 -14.78 1.49
N LYS A 248 25.11 -13.74 2.30
CA LYS A 248 26.52 -13.48 2.68
C LYS A 248 26.87 -13.04 4.10
N MET A 249 25.92 -12.79 5.00
CA MET A 249 26.26 -12.39 6.37
C MET A 249 25.85 -13.48 7.36
N THR A 250 26.84 -14.05 8.05
CA THR A 250 26.72 -15.14 9.03
C THR A 250 25.96 -14.74 10.30
N SER A 251 25.54 -13.48 10.42
CA SER A 251 24.86 -12.91 11.60
C SER A 251 23.50 -12.24 11.30
N SER A 252 23.04 -12.21 10.05
CA SER A 252 21.75 -11.60 9.70
C SER A 252 20.59 -12.60 9.81
N PRO A 253 19.47 -12.25 10.47
CA PRO A 253 18.32 -13.12 10.60
C PRO A 253 17.75 -13.49 9.23
N LYS A 254 17.35 -14.75 9.08
CA LYS A 254 16.86 -15.33 7.81
C LYS A 254 15.69 -14.50 7.26
N GLY A 255 15.88 -13.95 6.04
CA GLY A 255 14.79 -13.56 5.14
C GLY A 255 14.04 -12.28 5.50
N LEU A 256 14.74 -11.15 5.60
CA LEU A 256 14.12 -9.83 5.71
C LEU A 256 13.16 -9.57 4.54
N LYS A 257 11.88 -9.36 4.85
CA LYS A 257 10.79 -9.21 3.88
C LYS A 257 10.65 -7.75 3.43
N ARG A 258 10.04 -7.56 2.26
CA ARG A 258 9.71 -6.23 1.74
C ARG A 258 8.64 -5.54 2.59
N PRO A 259 8.63 -4.20 2.66
CA PRO A 259 7.52 -3.46 3.24
C PRO A 259 6.21 -3.83 2.53
N LYS A 260 5.13 -4.02 3.31
CA LYS A 260 3.82 -4.44 2.78
C LYS A 260 2.69 -3.46 3.06
N LYS A 261 2.87 -2.55 4.02
CA LYS A 261 1.81 -1.69 4.57
C LYS A 261 2.01 -0.20 4.19
N ALA A 262 2.52 0.08 2.99
CA ALA A 262 2.99 1.41 2.59
C ALA A 262 3.96 2.06 3.60
N GLU A 263 4.82 1.24 4.20
CA GLU A 263 5.86 1.70 5.11
C GLU A 263 6.95 2.41 4.31
N VAL A 264 6.88 3.73 4.29
CA VAL A 264 7.80 4.61 3.56
C VAL A 264 9.20 4.50 4.15
N ASN A 265 9.31 4.54 5.48
CA ASN A 265 10.56 4.40 6.21
C ASN A 265 10.64 3.02 6.88
N TYR A 266 10.71 1.97 6.05
CA TYR A 266 10.76 0.58 6.53
C TYR A 266 12.05 0.27 7.29
N LEU A 267 13.19 0.67 6.72
CA LEU A 267 14.55 0.49 7.27
C LEU A 267 15.42 1.69 6.89
N PRO A 268 15.15 2.86 7.48
CA PRO A 268 15.89 4.09 7.19
C PRO A 268 17.36 3.96 7.64
N PRO A 269 18.28 4.66 6.96
CA PRO A 269 19.67 4.70 7.37
C PRO A 269 19.86 5.49 8.67
N LEU A 270 20.91 5.15 9.43
CA LEU A 270 21.32 5.99 10.56
C LEU A 270 21.70 7.40 10.05
N PRO A 271 21.52 8.46 10.85
CA PRO A 271 21.99 9.79 10.51
C PRO A 271 23.49 9.82 10.20
N LEU A 272 23.93 10.77 9.40
CA LEU A 272 25.34 10.91 9.01
C LEU A 272 26.22 11.10 10.25
N GLY A 273 27.26 10.28 10.38
CA GLY A 273 28.19 10.32 11.52
C GLY A 273 27.73 9.56 12.77
N GLU A 274 26.49 9.06 12.80
CA GLU A 274 25.98 8.26 13.93
C GLU A 274 26.26 6.76 13.71
N THR A 275 26.65 6.07 14.78
CA THR A 275 26.89 4.62 14.77
C THR A 275 25.84 3.90 15.64
N LYS A 276 25.87 2.57 15.66
CA LYS A 276 24.95 1.81 16.54
C LYS A 276 25.25 2.07 18.01
N GLU A 277 26.52 2.31 18.33
CA GLU A 277 27.02 2.57 19.68
C GLU A 277 26.54 3.95 20.16
N THR A 278 26.67 5.00 19.34
CA THR A 278 26.18 6.34 19.71
C THR A 278 24.65 6.37 19.86
N MET A 279 23.92 5.61 19.03
CA MET A 279 22.47 5.46 19.18
C MET A 279 22.07 4.67 20.42
N GLU A 280 22.88 3.70 20.85
CA GLU A 280 22.66 2.98 22.11
C GLU A 280 22.88 3.88 23.33
N GLU A 281 23.87 4.77 23.29
CA GLU A 281 24.07 5.80 24.32
C GLU A 281 22.87 6.74 24.41
N GLU A 282 22.36 7.23 23.28
CA GLU A 282 21.15 8.06 23.23
C GLU A 282 19.92 7.35 23.80
N ARG A 283 19.77 6.05 23.54
CA ARG A 283 18.72 5.22 24.12
C ARG A 283 18.85 5.10 25.64
N VAL A 284 20.06 4.91 26.17
CA VAL A 284 20.29 4.88 27.62
C VAL A 284 19.89 6.20 28.26
N VAL A 285 20.23 7.34 27.62
CA VAL A 285 19.76 8.65 28.09
C VAL A 285 18.24 8.74 28.03
N LEU A 286 17.60 8.29 26.95
CA LEU A 286 16.13 8.26 26.85
C LEU A 286 15.48 7.51 28.03
N LEU A 287 16.04 6.38 28.48
CA LEU A 287 15.52 5.66 29.66
C LEU A 287 15.56 6.50 30.94
N THR A 288 16.55 7.38 31.09
CA THR A 288 16.60 8.31 32.23
C THR A 288 15.58 9.43 32.09
N GLU A 289 15.36 9.95 30.88
CA GLU A 289 14.40 11.03 30.63
C GLU A 289 12.95 10.58 30.80
N VAL A 290 12.65 9.32 30.51
CA VAL A 290 11.33 8.69 30.70
C VAL A 290 10.92 8.64 32.19
N LYS A 291 11.89 8.55 33.11
CA LYS A 291 11.62 8.51 34.56
C LYS A 291 11.34 9.87 35.17
N LYS A 292 11.62 10.96 34.44
CA LYS A 292 11.48 12.34 34.91
C LYS A 292 10.10 12.89 34.56
N THR A 293 9.58 13.78 35.39
CA THR A 293 8.29 14.45 35.16
C THR A 293 8.41 15.55 34.10
N ASN A 294 7.36 15.77 33.28
CA ASN A 294 7.24 16.85 32.29
C ASN A 294 8.29 16.88 31.17
N ASN A 295 8.83 15.72 30.79
CA ASN A 295 9.89 15.59 29.79
C ASN A 295 9.41 15.25 28.37
N ASN A 296 8.13 15.43 28.07
CA ASN A 296 7.53 15.00 26.80
C ASN A 296 8.23 15.56 25.55
N LYS A 297 8.76 16.78 25.61
CA LYS A 297 9.51 17.39 24.51
C LYS A 297 10.84 16.68 24.26
N ILE A 298 11.64 16.49 25.32
CA ILE A 298 12.94 15.80 25.25
C ILE A 298 12.75 14.35 24.81
N ILE A 299 11.73 13.67 25.35
CA ILE A 299 11.38 12.30 24.96
C ILE A 299 11.05 12.26 23.47
N ARG A 300 10.26 13.20 22.94
CA ARG A 300 9.94 13.27 21.51
C ARG A 300 11.18 13.45 20.64
N GLU A 301 12.06 14.39 21.00
CA GLU A 301 13.30 14.67 20.27
C GLU A 301 14.23 13.45 20.27
N LYS A 302 14.39 12.79 21.42
CA LYS A 302 15.19 11.56 21.51
C LYS A 302 14.56 10.40 20.76
N MET A 303 13.24 10.23 20.84
CA MET A 303 12.52 9.21 20.07
C MET A 303 12.66 9.43 18.57
N GLU A 304 12.73 10.67 18.10
CA GLU A 304 13.00 11.02 16.71
C GLU A 304 14.44 10.70 16.32
N LYS A 305 15.42 11.13 17.11
CA LYS A 305 16.84 10.84 16.87
C LYS A 305 17.11 9.33 16.79
N THR A 306 16.52 8.54 17.68
CA THR A 306 16.74 7.08 17.74
C THR A 306 15.81 6.27 16.83
N PHE A 307 14.95 6.90 16.03
CA PHE A 307 13.97 6.20 15.18
C PHE A 307 14.62 5.17 14.23
N PRO A 308 15.68 5.51 13.45
CA PRO A 308 16.29 4.54 12.55
C PRO A 308 16.89 3.33 13.27
N TYR A 309 17.52 3.56 14.43
CA TYR A 309 18.08 2.49 15.26
C TYR A 309 17.00 1.56 15.81
N ARG A 310 15.95 2.13 16.43
CA ARG A 310 14.82 1.35 16.94
C ARG A 310 14.14 0.55 15.83
N ARG A 311 13.94 1.13 14.65
CA ARG A 311 13.31 0.44 13.53
C ARG A 311 14.14 -0.74 13.04
N LEU A 312 15.48 -0.57 12.98
CA LEU A 312 16.41 -1.65 12.66
C LEU A 312 16.27 -2.82 13.64
N GLU A 313 16.18 -2.54 14.94
CA GLU A 313 16.00 -3.58 15.96
C GLU A 313 14.67 -4.31 15.82
N VAL A 314 13.55 -3.58 15.76
CA VAL A 314 12.21 -4.16 15.68
C VAL A 314 12.05 -5.02 14.42
N VAL A 315 12.54 -4.53 13.28
CA VAL A 315 12.38 -5.21 12.00
C VAL A 315 13.32 -6.40 11.85
N ASN A 316 14.59 -6.26 12.23
CA ASN A 316 15.58 -7.32 12.04
C ASN A 316 15.51 -8.37 13.16
N GLN A 317 15.47 -7.94 14.42
CA GLN A 317 15.56 -8.85 15.55
C GLN A 317 14.19 -9.48 15.89
N MET A 318 13.09 -8.83 15.49
CA MET A 318 11.71 -9.24 15.82
C MET A 318 11.55 -9.63 17.30
N PRO A 319 11.94 -8.75 18.23
CA PRO A 319 11.83 -9.02 19.67
C PRO A 319 10.36 -9.21 20.09
N ALA A 320 10.15 -9.98 21.16
CA ALA A 320 8.84 -10.10 21.79
C ALA A 320 8.37 -8.75 22.37
N VAL A 321 7.06 -8.51 22.42
CA VAL A 321 6.47 -7.24 22.89
C VAL A 321 7.00 -6.79 24.25
N PRO A 322 7.09 -7.65 25.30
CA PRO A 322 7.68 -7.25 26.58
C PRO A 322 9.13 -6.77 26.47
N GLY A 323 9.93 -7.38 25.60
CA GLY A 323 11.31 -6.97 25.35
C GLY A 323 11.40 -5.59 24.69
N VAL A 324 10.45 -5.25 23.82
CA VAL A 324 10.36 -3.89 23.25
C VAL A 324 9.91 -2.89 24.31
N MET A 325 8.97 -3.25 25.18
CA MET A 325 8.51 -2.39 26.28
C MET A 325 9.65 -2.05 27.24
N GLU A 326 10.47 -3.04 27.60
CA GLU A 326 11.64 -2.82 28.46
C GLU A 326 12.69 -1.94 27.77
N ARG A 327 12.98 -2.21 26.49
CA ARG A 327 14.03 -1.53 25.75
C ARG A 327 13.65 -0.11 25.31
N TRP A 328 12.39 0.10 24.96
CA TRP A 328 11.82 1.34 24.41
C TRP A 328 10.49 1.71 25.10
N PRO A 329 10.46 1.95 26.42
CA PRO A 329 9.21 2.19 27.15
C PRO A 329 8.43 3.40 26.64
N ALA A 330 9.14 4.45 26.21
CA ALA A 330 8.53 5.64 25.63
C ALA A 330 7.69 5.35 24.38
N LEU A 331 7.99 4.28 23.62
CA LEU A 331 7.21 3.91 22.43
C LEU A 331 5.75 3.61 22.76
N PHE A 332 5.47 3.16 23.99
CA PHE A 332 4.14 2.78 24.46
C PHE A 332 3.34 3.96 25.01
N TYR A 333 3.88 5.18 24.95
CA TYR A 333 3.11 6.38 25.22
C TYR A 333 2.21 6.72 24.03
N GLU A 334 0.96 7.10 24.33
CA GLU A 334 -0.04 7.48 23.32
C GLU A 334 0.51 8.53 22.33
N SER A 335 1.25 9.52 22.82
CA SER A 335 1.87 10.56 21.97
C SER A 335 2.99 10.03 21.08
N GLN A 336 3.80 9.09 21.58
CA GLN A 336 4.98 8.61 20.87
C GLN A 336 4.64 7.54 19.84
N VAL A 337 3.65 6.67 20.09
CA VAL A 337 3.20 5.70 19.08
C VAL A 337 2.59 6.40 17.86
N LYS A 338 1.90 7.52 18.06
CA LYS A 338 1.37 8.38 16.98
C LYS A 338 2.49 8.99 16.15
N GLU A 339 3.50 9.56 16.81
CA GLU A 339 4.68 10.10 16.11
C GLU A 339 5.50 9.00 15.43
N GLU A 340 5.63 7.83 16.04
CA GLU A 340 6.32 6.69 15.42
C GLU A 340 5.61 6.22 14.16
N PHE A 341 4.28 6.08 14.20
CA PHE A 341 3.49 5.79 13.02
C PHE A 341 3.72 6.83 11.91
N LYS A 342 3.76 8.11 12.28
CA LYS A 342 4.06 9.21 11.35
C LYS A 342 5.47 9.10 10.78
N ARG A 343 6.49 8.75 11.58
CA ARG A 343 7.86 8.53 11.07
C ARG A 343 7.92 7.37 10.09
N ILE A 344 7.15 6.29 10.31
CA ILE A 344 7.12 5.12 9.43
C ILE A 344 6.38 5.39 8.11
N THR A 345 5.24 6.09 8.18
CA THR A 345 4.28 6.20 7.06
C THR A 345 4.19 7.59 6.44
N THR A 346 4.72 8.61 7.10
CA THR A 346 4.56 10.05 6.82
C THR A 346 3.14 10.60 7.03
N ILE A 347 2.20 9.78 7.52
CA ILE A 347 0.80 10.13 7.73
C ILE A 347 0.51 10.44 9.21
N HIS A 348 -0.32 11.46 9.46
CA HIS A 348 -0.81 11.76 10.81
C HIS A 348 -1.93 10.78 11.22
N LEU A 349 -1.61 9.87 12.14
CA LEU A 349 -2.47 8.76 12.57
C LEU A 349 -3.90 9.19 12.92
N ASP A 350 -4.08 9.97 13.99
CA ASP A 350 -5.41 10.39 14.46
C ASP A 350 -6.14 11.25 13.44
N ARG A 351 -5.46 12.29 12.93
CA ARG A 351 -6.07 13.29 12.05
C ARG A 351 -6.64 12.61 10.82
N THR A 352 -5.87 11.76 10.15
CA THR A 352 -6.32 11.12 8.91
C THR A 352 -7.42 10.11 9.21
N PHE A 353 -7.23 9.23 10.21
CA PHE A 353 -8.21 8.20 10.56
C PHE A 353 -9.56 8.79 10.94
N LEU A 354 -9.58 9.75 11.87
CA LEU A 354 -10.82 10.38 12.35
C LEU A 354 -11.50 11.18 11.24
N THR A 355 -10.75 11.98 10.47
CA THR A 355 -11.33 12.76 9.35
C THR A 355 -12.04 11.86 8.35
N LYS A 356 -11.44 10.73 7.98
CA LYS A 356 -12.03 9.79 7.02
C LYS A 356 -13.17 8.99 7.62
N MET A 357 -13.05 8.57 8.87
CA MET A 357 -14.12 7.86 9.54
C MET A 357 -15.36 8.75 9.67
N ASP A 358 -15.21 10.01 10.07
CA ASP A 358 -16.32 10.97 10.15
C ASP A 358 -16.94 11.22 8.77
N PHE A 359 -16.10 11.40 7.74
CA PHE A 359 -16.55 11.56 6.36
C PHE A 359 -17.41 10.37 5.87
N TYR A 360 -17.00 9.13 6.17
CA TYR A 360 -17.72 7.94 5.72
C TYR A 360 -18.89 7.52 6.64
N THR A 361 -18.92 7.97 7.90
CA THR A 361 -19.88 7.51 8.92
C THR A 361 -21.35 7.64 8.47
N PRO A 362 -21.83 8.79 7.95
CA PRO A 362 -23.24 8.91 7.52
C PRO A 362 -23.64 7.89 6.45
N LYS A 363 -22.77 7.66 5.46
CA LYS A 363 -23.01 6.70 4.38
C LYS A 363 -22.90 5.26 4.88
N LEU A 364 -21.92 4.96 5.73
CA LEU A 364 -21.76 3.64 6.37
C LEU A 364 -23.00 3.26 7.16
N LEU A 365 -23.53 4.16 7.99
CA LEU A 365 -24.75 3.91 8.76
C LEU A 365 -25.95 3.63 7.86
N THR A 366 -26.08 4.36 6.75
CA THR A 366 -27.13 4.08 5.73
C THR A 366 -26.96 2.69 5.11
N ILE A 367 -25.73 2.32 4.72
CA ILE A 367 -25.42 1.01 4.16
C ILE A 367 -25.75 -0.09 5.17
N PHE A 368 -25.37 0.06 6.44
CA PHE A 368 -25.60 -0.92 7.49
C PHE A 368 -27.09 -1.13 7.77
N LYS A 369 -27.90 -0.06 7.80
CA LYS A 369 -29.37 -0.14 7.96
C LYS A 369 -30.05 -0.89 6.82
N SER A 370 -29.53 -0.78 5.60
CA SER A 370 -30.08 -1.46 4.42
C SER A 370 -29.69 -2.95 4.33
N LYS A 371 -28.74 -3.41 5.16
CA LYS A 371 -28.20 -4.76 5.05
C LYS A 371 -29.10 -5.76 5.78
N GLY A 372 -29.63 -6.74 5.03
CA GLY A 372 -30.37 -7.88 5.59
C GLY A 372 -29.51 -9.10 5.94
N GLY A 373 -30.18 -10.20 6.29
CA GLY A 373 -29.57 -11.49 6.64
C GLY A 373 -28.87 -11.51 8.01
N THR A 374 -28.06 -12.54 8.26
CA THR A 374 -27.39 -12.74 9.56
C THR A 374 -26.49 -11.58 9.97
N ALA A 375 -25.73 -11.01 9.03
CA ALA A 375 -24.89 -9.84 9.28
C ALA A 375 -25.75 -8.60 9.62
N GLY A 376 -26.87 -8.42 8.92
CA GLY A 376 -27.84 -7.36 9.20
C GLY A 376 -28.44 -7.46 10.61
N ALA A 377 -28.81 -8.67 11.03
CA ALA A 377 -29.35 -8.91 12.37
C ALA A 377 -28.35 -8.55 13.48
N LYS A 378 -27.07 -8.94 13.34
CA LYS A 378 -26.01 -8.56 14.29
C LYS A 378 -25.80 -7.04 14.34
N MET A 379 -25.75 -6.39 13.18
CA MET A 379 -25.60 -4.93 13.13
C MET A 379 -26.81 -4.19 13.68
N LYS A 380 -28.03 -4.75 13.54
CA LYS A 380 -29.26 -4.12 14.05
C LYS A 380 -29.21 -3.92 15.56
N SER A 381 -28.72 -4.91 16.31
CA SER A 381 -28.52 -4.79 17.76
C SER A 381 -27.56 -3.64 18.12
N VAL A 382 -26.44 -3.50 17.39
CA VAL A 382 -25.50 -2.39 17.59
C VAL A 382 -26.13 -1.04 17.24
N LEU A 383 -26.89 -0.97 16.14
CA LEU A 383 -27.58 0.26 15.71
C LEU A 383 -28.73 0.67 16.66
N GLU A 384 -29.36 -0.29 17.34
CA GLU A 384 -30.35 -0.03 18.40
C GLU A 384 -29.66 0.59 19.62
N SER A 385 -28.52 0.06 20.07
CA SER A 385 -27.71 0.68 21.14
C SER A 385 -27.22 2.09 20.77
N LEU A 386 -26.85 2.33 19.51
CA LEU A 386 -26.54 3.67 19.01
C LEU A 386 -27.75 4.61 19.08
N SER A 387 -28.94 4.13 18.71
CA SER A 387 -30.17 4.93 18.76
C SER A 387 -30.59 5.29 20.19
N GLN A 388 -30.23 4.43 21.15
CA GLN A 388 -30.40 4.64 22.59
C GLN A 388 -29.27 5.48 23.21
N GLN A 389 -28.32 5.99 22.41
CA GLN A 389 -27.16 6.78 22.85
C GLN A 389 -26.25 6.04 23.85
N GLN A 390 -26.26 4.71 23.85
CA GLN A 390 -25.42 3.90 24.74
C GLN A 390 -23.98 3.78 24.24
N ILE A 391 -23.77 3.94 22.93
CA ILE A 391 -22.45 3.86 22.28
C ILE A 391 -22.25 5.05 21.36
N ASP A 392 -20.99 5.47 21.21
CA ASP A 392 -20.63 6.51 20.25
C ASP A 392 -20.83 6.04 18.80
N SER A 393 -21.12 7.00 17.93
CA SER A 393 -21.30 6.77 16.49
C SER A 393 -20.12 6.05 15.84
N ARG A 394 -18.88 6.38 16.20
CA ARG A 394 -17.66 5.79 15.63
C ARG A 394 -17.45 4.36 16.14
N ASP A 395 -17.77 4.11 17.41
CA ASP A 395 -17.76 2.76 18.00
C ASP A 395 -18.76 1.85 17.27
N ALA A 396 -20.00 2.31 17.14
CA ALA A 396 -21.04 1.61 16.40
C ALA A 396 -20.62 1.29 14.96
N VAL A 397 -19.99 2.26 14.27
CA VAL A 397 -19.48 2.06 12.91
C VAL A 397 -18.39 1.00 12.86
N ILE A 398 -17.43 1.00 13.79
CA ILE A 398 -16.36 -0.01 13.83
C ILE A 398 -16.94 -1.41 14.04
N ARG A 399 -17.83 -1.59 15.01
CA ARG A 399 -18.49 -2.89 15.29
C ARG A 399 -19.31 -3.37 14.10
N CYS A 400 -20.11 -2.49 13.51
CA CYS A 400 -20.90 -2.82 12.32
C CYS A 400 -20.02 -3.12 11.10
N LEU A 401 -18.90 -2.41 10.92
CA LEU A 401 -17.97 -2.63 9.81
C LEU A 401 -17.41 -4.05 9.85
N ILE A 402 -16.98 -4.54 11.02
CA ILE A 402 -16.45 -5.90 11.18
C ILE A 402 -17.51 -6.93 10.74
N HIS A 403 -18.74 -6.80 11.22
CA HIS A 403 -19.85 -7.67 10.81
C HIS A 403 -20.19 -7.55 9.32
N PHE A 404 -20.19 -6.34 8.76
CA PHE A 404 -20.47 -6.10 7.34
C PHE A 404 -19.46 -6.78 6.41
N LEU A 405 -18.19 -6.82 6.82
CA LEU A 405 -17.11 -7.48 6.10
C LEU A 405 -17.17 -9.01 6.22
N GLY A 406 -18.06 -9.54 7.06
CA GLY A 406 -18.21 -10.97 7.32
C GLY A 406 -17.19 -11.49 8.32
N GLU A 407 -16.62 -10.61 9.14
CA GLU A 407 -15.66 -10.92 10.19
C GLU A 407 -16.36 -10.90 11.57
N SER A 408 -15.69 -11.44 12.59
CA SER A 408 -16.23 -11.57 13.95
C SER A 408 -15.67 -10.46 14.83
N THR A 409 -16.57 -9.70 15.46
CA THR A 409 -16.23 -8.62 16.40
C THR A 409 -15.47 -9.19 17.60
N GLU A 410 -15.85 -10.39 18.02
CA GLU A 410 -15.24 -11.13 19.11
C GLU A 410 -13.79 -11.53 18.84
N GLU A 411 -13.30 -11.45 17.59
CA GLU A 411 -11.87 -11.68 17.30
C GLU A 411 -11.02 -10.48 17.74
N LEU A 412 -11.52 -9.25 17.60
CA LEU A 412 -10.81 -8.02 17.95
C LEU A 412 -11.21 -7.46 19.31
N ILE A 413 -12.50 -7.43 19.61
CA ILE A 413 -13.09 -6.67 20.71
C ILE A 413 -13.71 -7.64 21.70
N LYS A 414 -13.44 -7.44 22.99
CA LYS A 414 -14.08 -8.17 24.08
C LYS A 414 -14.62 -7.19 25.11
N ASP A 415 -15.93 -7.18 25.26
CA ASP A 415 -16.62 -6.35 26.25
C ASP A 415 -16.73 -7.12 27.58
N TYR A 416 -16.35 -6.47 28.68
CA TYR A 416 -16.54 -6.98 30.03
C TYR A 416 -17.55 -6.14 30.79
N GLN A 417 -18.42 -6.82 31.53
CA GLN A 417 -19.20 -6.15 32.56
C GLN A 417 -18.34 -5.90 33.80
N GLN A 418 -18.72 -4.94 34.63
CA GLN A 418 -17.93 -4.50 35.78
C GLN A 418 -17.69 -5.61 36.82
N ASP A 419 -18.56 -6.62 36.85
CA ASP A 419 -18.55 -7.67 37.88
C ASP A 419 -17.57 -8.82 37.57
N VAL A 420 -16.83 -8.74 36.46
CA VAL A 420 -15.89 -9.79 36.07
C VAL A 420 -14.62 -9.71 36.90
N SER A 421 -14.22 -10.84 37.50
CA SER A 421 -13.00 -10.94 38.31
C SER A 421 -11.76 -10.59 37.49
N LYS A 422 -10.80 -9.88 38.11
CA LYS A 422 -9.51 -9.55 37.49
C LYS A 422 -8.77 -10.78 36.97
N ASP A 423 -8.86 -11.91 37.65
CA ASP A 423 -8.21 -13.17 37.25
C ASP A 423 -8.67 -13.67 35.86
N VAL A 424 -9.95 -13.49 35.53
CA VAL A 424 -10.50 -13.85 34.20
C VAL A 424 -9.93 -12.92 33.13
N ILE A 425 -9.87 -11.62 33.41
CA ILE A 425 -9.30 -10.63 32.50
C ILE A 425 -7.81 -10.93 32.27
N GLU A 426 -7.05 -11.23 33.33
CA GLU A 426 -5.63 -11.61 33.22
C GLU A 426 -5.42 -12.90 32.41
N GLN A 427 -6.29 -13.90 32.59
CA GLN A 427 -6.21 -15.14 31.81
C GLN A 427 -6.52 -14.88 30.32
N ASP A 428 -7.48 -14.02 30.03
CA ASP A 428 -7.82 -13.63 28.67
C ASP A 428 -6.71 -12.79 28.02
N ILE A 429 -6.05 -11.90 28.78
CA ILE A 429 -4.87 -11.16 28.33
C ILE A 429 -3.81 -12.16 27.86
N LYS A 430 -3.43 -13.12 28.70
CA LYS A 430 -2.38 -14.12 28.41
C LYS A 430 -2.66 -14.97 27.16
N ASN A 431 -3.94 -15.22 26.86
CA ASN A 431 -4.36 -16.04 25.72
C ASN A 431 -4.60 -15.24 24.42
N SER A 432 -4.46 -13.91 24.47
CA SER A 432 -4.79 -13.03 23.35
C SER A 432 -3.58 -12.66 22.50
N VAL A 433 -3.75 -12.69 21.18
CA VAL A 433 -2.72 -12.26 20.21
C VAL A 433 -2.84 -10.76 19.92
N ILE A 434 -4.01 -10.30 19.46
CA ILE A 434 -4.32 -8.88 19.32
C ILE A 434 -5.77 -8.71 19.78
N LYS A 435 -5.98 -7.93 20.84
CA LYS A 435 -7.31 -7.69 21.43
C LYS A 435 -7.46 -6.26 21.92
N ILE A 436 -8.68 -5.77 21.89
CA ILE A 436 -9.12 -4.58 22.61
C ILE A 436 -10.15 -5.02 23.65
N LEU A 437 -9.84 -4.80 24.92
CA LEU A 437 -10.72 -5.10 26.03
C LEU A 437 -11.45 -3.80 26.40
N VAL A 438 -12.78 -3.84 26.39
CA VAL A 438 -13.63 -2.71 26.76
C VAL A 438 -14.23 -3.03 28.12
N LEU A 439 -13.79 -2.31 29.16
CA LEU A 439 -14.27 -2.51 30.52
C LEU A 439 -15.49 -1.63 30.76
N GLY A 440 -16.65 -2.27 30.91
CA GLY A 440 -17.93 -1.62 31.10
C GLY A 440 -18.04 -0.81 32.39
N ASN A 441 -19.14 -0.06 32.48
CA ASN A 441 -19.47 0.81 33.61
C ASN A 441 -20.79 0.33 34.24
N ALA A 442 -21.01 0.64 35.53
CA ALA A 442 -22.18 0.21 36.29
C ALA A 442 -23.49 0.78 35.74
N ALA A 443 -23.40 1.99 35.17
CA ALA A 443 -24.56 2.70 34.62
C ALA A 443 -24.77 2.32 33.15
N GLU A 444 -26.00 1.90 32.83
CA GLU A 444 -26.40 1.54 31.47
C GLU A 444 -26.25 2.74 30.53
N GLY A 445 -25.45 2.60 29.47
CA GLY A 445 -25.14 3.69 28.52
C GLY A 445 -24.05 4.67 28.97
N ALA A 446 -23.41 4.45 30.13
CA ALA A 446 -22.23 5.24 30.51
C ALA A 446 -20.98 4.80 29.69
N PRO A 447 -20.03 5.71 29.44
CA PRO A 447 -18.80 5.37 28.75
C PRO A 447 -18.01 4.29 29.51
N PRO A 448 -17.22 3.47 28.80
CA PRO A 448 -16.43 2.43 29.43
C PRO A 448 -15.47 3.02 30.47
N THR A 449 -15.27 2.27 31.56
CA THR A 449 -14.35 2.64 32.64
C THR A 449 -12.92 2.69 32.13
N ASP A 450 -12.55 1.72 31.29
CA ASP A 450 -11.28 1.72 30.59
C ASP A 450 -11.37 0.93 29.27
N VAL A 451 -10.45 1.23 28.36
CA VAL A 451 -10.23 0.48 27.13
C VAL A 451 -8.74 0.15 27.01
N ILE A 452 -8.45 -1.15 26.93
CA ILE A 452 -7.09 -1.69 27.02
C ILE A 452 -6.73 -2.40 25.72
N ILE A 453 -5.53 -2.14 25.21
CA ILE A 453 -4.95 -2.82 24.05
C ILE A 453 -4.03 -3.94 24.56
N VAL A 454 -4.24 -5.14 24.04
CA VAL A 454 -3.46 -6.34 24.36
C VAL A 454 -2.81 -6.86 23.09
N ILE A 455 -1.50 -7.12 23.15
CA ILE A 455 -0.73 -7.70 22.06
C ILE A 455 0.17 -8.82 22.61
N ASP A 456 0.09 -10.01 22.01
CA ASP A 456 0.86 -11.21 22.36
C ASP A 456 0.95 -11.46 23.88
N GLY A 457 -0.20 -11.60 24.53
CA GLY A 457 -0.26 -11.89 25.96
C GLY A 457 0.05 -10.70 26.88
N THR A 458 0.30 -9.51 26.32
CA THR A 458 0.82 -8.35 27.04
C THR A 458 -0.13 -7.17 26.93
N GLU A 459 -0.50 -6.56 28.07
CA GLU A 459 -1.16 -5.25 28.09
C GLU A 459 -0.17 -4.18 27.63
N VAL A 460 -0.38 -3.63 26.43
CA VAL A 460 0.53 -2.64 25.83
C VAL A 460 0.12 -1.20 26.16
N LEU A 461 -1.18 -0.95 26.33
CA LEU A 461 -1.72 0.38 26.66
C LEU A 461 -3.13 0.28 27.24
N GLY A 462 -3.30 0.74 28.48
CA GLY A 462 -4.59 1.05 29.09
C GLY A 462 -4.94 2.54 28.96
N GLY A 463 -6.09 2.94 29.48
CA GLY A 463 -6.51 4.35 29.50
C GLY A 463 -6.93 4.92 28.14
N CYS A 464 -7.29 4.09 27.15
CA CYS A 464 -7.56 4.57 25.78
C CYS A 464 -8.85 5.40 25.66
N LYS A 465 -9.69 5.45 26.70
CA LYS A 465 -10.98 6.18 26.81
C LYS A 465 -12.10 5.66 25.91
N THR A 466 -11.84 5.38 24.64
CA THR A 466 -12.85 4.92 23.67
C THR A 466 -12.32 3.79 22.81
N LEU A 467 -13.24 2.93 22.31
CA LEU A 467 -12.88 1.87 21.36
C LEU A 467 -12.19 2.44 20.12
N THR A 468 -12.72 3.54 19.58
CA THR A 468 -12.15 4.20 18.41
C THR A 468 -10.69 4.58 18.64
N ASN A 469 -10.38 5.22 19.77
CA ASN A 469 -9.01 5.61 20.07
C ASN A 469 -8.11 4.37 20.22
N ALA A 470 -8.62 3.30 20.85
CA ALA A 470 -7.89 2.03 20.92
C ALA A 470 -7.61 1.41 19.55
N CYS A 471 -8.56 1.44 18.61
CA CYS A 471 -8.35 0.99 17.22
C CYS A 471 -7.28 1.83 16.49
N ILE A 472 -7.29 3.15 16.70
CA ILE A 472 -6.30 4.07 16.11
C ILE A 472 -4.90 3.75 16.67
N LEU A 473 -4.77 3.66 17.99
CA LEU A 473 -3.51 3.35 18.66
C LEU A 473 -3.01 1.95 18.33
N LEU A 474 -3.91 0.98 18.16
CA LEU A 474 -3.59 -0.36 17.69
C LEU A 474 -2.97 -0.30 16.28
N MET A 475 -3.49 0.52 15.36
CA MET A 475 -2.83 0.74 14.07
C MET A 475 -1.43 1.33 14.25
N GLY A 476 -1.25 2.27 15.19
CA GLY A 476 0.07 2.76 15.58
C GLY A 476 1.03 1.65 16.02
N PHE A 477 0.58 0.77 16.92
CA PHE A 477 1.38 -0.35 17.41
C PHE A 477 1.68 -1.40 16.34
N VAL A 478 0.72 -1.73 15.48
CA VAL A 478 0.92 -2.70 14.39
C VAL A 478 2.02 -2.26 13.43
N TYR A 479 2.17 -0.95 13.20
CA TYR A 479 3.27 -0.42 12.40
C TYR A 479 4.56 -0.35 13.21
N SER A 480 4.50 0.23 14.41
CA SER A 480 5.66 0.45 15.27
C SER A 480 6.37 -0.85 15.65
N LEU A 481 5.61 -1.91 15.94
CA LEU A 481 6.10 -3.24 16.32
C LEU A 481 6.24 -4.20 15.13
N ASN A 482 6.03 -3.71 13.89
CA ASN A 482 6.14 -4.51 12.67
C ASN A 482 5.25 -5.79 12.67
N LEU A 483 4.04 -5.69 13.22
CA LEU A 483 3.12 -6.82 13.34
C LEU A 483 2.43 -7.14 12.02
N SER A 484 2.04 -8.41 11.86
CA SER A 484 1.15 -8.83 10.77
C SER A 484 -0.31 -8.60 11.17
N TYR A 485 -1.16 -8.27 10.20
CA TYR A 485 -2.60 -8.18 10.46
C TYR A 485 -3.19 -9.55 10.83
N PRO A 486 -4.11 -9.62 11.80
CA PRO A 486 -4.80 -10.87 12.13
C PRO A 486 -5.51 -11.43 10.89
N PRO A 487 -5.29 -12.70 10.52
CA PRO A 487 -5.82 -13.27 9.28
C PRO A 487 -7.37 -13.31 9.25
N LYS A 488 -8.00 -13.40 10.42
CA LYS A 488 -9.45 -13.39 10.60
C LYS A 488 -10.09 -11.99 10.51
N LEU A 489 -9.27 -10.94 10.51
CA LEU A 489 -9.69 -9.53 10.46
C LEU A 489 -9.04 -8.80 9.26
N LYS A 490 -8.61 -9.55 8.25
CA LYS A 490 -7.82 -9.03 7.13
C LYS A 490 -8.54 -7.89 6.39
N TYR A 491 -9.86 -7.94 6.27
CA TYR A 491 -10.63 -6.91 5.58
C TYR A 491 -10.84 -5.69 6.47
N THR A 492 -11.07 -5.86 7.78
CA THR A 492 -11.18 -4.74 8.71
C THR A 492 -9.88 -3.93 8.76
N PHE A 493 -8.73 -4.61 8.91
CA PHE A 493 -7.43 -3.94 8.88
C PHE A 493 -7.09 -3.34 7.50
N GLU A 494 -7.56 -3.96 6.42
CA GLU A 494 -7.46 -3.35 5.08
C GLU A 494 -8.29 -2.08 4.97
N VAL A 495 -9.50 -2.01 5.54
CA VAL A 495 -10.30 -0.77 5.59
C VAL A 495 -9.59 0.29 6.42
N PHE A 496 -9.08 -0.06 7.60
CA PHE A 496 -8.34 0.87 8.46
C PHE A 496 -7.11 1.44 7.74
N GLN A 497 -6.31 0.58 7.11
CA GLN A 497 -5.14 1.01 6.35
C GLN A 497 -5.52 1.85 5.12
N LYS A 498 -6.37 1.32 4.24
CA LYS A 498 -6.51 1.84 2.88
C LYS A 498 -7.59 2.91 2.73
N LEU A 499 -8.68 2.82 3.50
CA LEU A 499 -9.76 3.80 3.45
C LEU A 499 -9.63 4.87 4.53
N LEU A 500 -9.32 4.48 5.76
CA LEU A 500 -9.26 5.42 6.88
C LEU A 500 -7.91 6.12 7.01
N LEU A 501 -6.80 5.44 6.71
CA LEU A 501 -5.45 6.02 6.74
C LEU A 501 -4.90 6.41 5.35
N GLU A 502 -5.63 6.07 4.27
CA GLU A 502 -5.24 6.33 2.88
C GLU A 502 -3.83 5.80 2.51
N LEU A 503 -3.45 4.66 3.10
CA LEU A 503 -2.19 3.97 2.84
C LEU A 503 -2.37 2.84 1.82
N ASP A 504 -1.61 2.84 0.73
CA ASP A 504 -1.69 1.82 -0.35
C ASP A 504 -3.09 1.74 -1.01
N ASP A 505 -3.69 2.90 -1.30
CA ASP A 505 -5.03 3.06 -1.87
C ASP A 505 -5.12 2.80 -3.39
N LEU A 506 -4.03 2.33 -4.00
CA LEU A 506 -3.99 1.97 -5.43
C LEU A 506 -4.68 0.63 -5.73
N LYS A 507 -4.83 -0.25 -4.73
CA LYS A 507 -5.47 -1.56 -4.89
C LYS A 507 -6.23 -1.98 -3.66
N PHE A 508 -7.40 -2.56 -3.86
CA PHE A 508 -8.24 -3.11 -2.80
C PHE A 508 -8.57 -4.58 -3.10
N SER A 509 -8.84 -5.36 -2.06
CA SER A 509 -9.49 -6.65 -2.21
C SER A 509 -10.92 -6.46 -2.73
N ALA A 510 -11.45 -7.44 -3.48
CA ALA A 510 -12.78 -7.33 -4.08
C ALA A 510 -13.88 -6.98 -3.05
N LYS A 511 -13.74 -7.46 -1.81
CA LYS A 511 -14.67 -7.18 -0.71
C LYS A 511 -14.62 -5.72 -0.27
N VAL A 512 -13.42 -5.18 -0.03
CA VAL A 512 -13.23 -3.79 0.41
C VAL A 512 -13.53 -2.83 -0.75
N ASP A 513 -13.20 -3.19 -1.97
CA ASP A 513 -13.48 -2.42 -3.17
C ASP A 513 -14.99 -2.28 -3.43
N SER A 514 -15.76 -3.35 -3.17
CA SER A 514 -17.23 -3.29 -3.21
C SER A 514 -17.79 -2.31 -2.18
N LEU A 515 -17.23 -2.27 -0.96
CA LEU A 515 -17.60 -1.28 0.05
C LEU A 515 -17.21 0.13 -0.40
N ARG A 516 -15.97 0.33 -0.87
CA ARG A 516 -15.48 1.61 -1.38
C ARG A 516 -16.39 2.19 -2.46
N ARG A 517 -16.80 1.39 -3.44
CA ARG A 517 -17.76 1.84 -4.48
C ARG A 517 -19.07 2.33 -3.89
N LYS A 518 -19.63 1.63 -2.89
CA LYS A 518 -20.86 2.05 -2.20
C LYS A 518 -20.70 3.31 -1.38
N LEU A 519 -19.48 3.64 -0.96
CA LEU A 519 -19.18 4.88 -0.23
C LEU A 519 -19.00 6.08 -1.16
N LEU A 520 -18.69 5.84 -2.44
CA LEU A 520 -18.47 6.88 -3.46
C LEU A 520 -19.70 7.13 -4.34
N MET A 521 -20.65 6.19 -4.36
CA MET A 521 -22.05 6.40 -4.79
C MET A 521 -22.83 7.06 -3.66
#